data_AF-A0A1W9SHH1-F1
#
_entry.id   AF-A0A1W9SHH1-F1
#
_cell.length_a   1.000
_cell.length_b   1.000
_cell.length_c   1.000
_cell.angle_alpha   90.00
_cell.angle_beta   90.00
_cell.angle_gamma   90.00
#
_symmetry.space_group_name_H-M   'P 1'
#
loop_
_entity.id
_entity.type
_entity.pdbx_description
1 polymer ?
#
loop_
_entity_poly.entity_id
_entity_poly.type
_entity_poly.pdbx_seq_one_letter_code
_entity_poly.pdbx_strand_id
1 'polypeptide(L)'
;MKQFDLFGSDEDIFLKESEDFLKKMEAKIEELEKESFQEENEIFEWDKEFPQLCDENGNFEGFDIVMGNPPYIDSESMVKKNKIIREHIKKNYKLTKGNWDIYIGFFELAFNLLSENGFLSFITPDKWLSKSFGLELRK
;
A
#
# COMPACT_ATOMS: atom_id res chain seq x y z
N MET A 1 -1.53 59.25 35.15
CA MET A 1 -0.79 58.02 35.55
C MET A 1 -1.16 56.97 34.51
N LYS A 2 -0.25 56.60 33.60
CA LYS A 2 -0.54 55.56 32.60
C LYS A 2 -0.55 54.23 33.34
N GLN A 3 -1.72 53.60 33.43
CA GLN A 3 -1.85 52.23 33.91
C GLN A 3 -1.20 51.35 32.82
N PHE A 4 0.00 50.87 33.11
CA PHE A 4 0.67 49.89 32.27
C PHE A 4 -0.13 48.60 32.41
N ASP A 5 -0.74 48.15 31.31
CA ASP A 5 -1.40 46.87 31.22
C ASP A 5 -0.30 45.79 31.28
N LEU A 6 -0.08 45.26 32.50
CA LEU A 6 1.07 44.40 32.83
C LEU A 6 0.80 42.93 32.48
N PHE A 7 -0.37 42.63 31.93
CA PHE A 7 -0.78 41.30 31.50
C PHE A 7 -1.38 41.46 30.11
N GLY A 8 -0.60 41.14 29.06
CA GLY A 8 -1.18 40.88 27.75
C GLY A 8 -2.34 39.89 27.94
N SER A 9 -3.46 40.14 27.28
CA SER A 9 -4.70 39.44 27.54
C SER A 9 -4.47 37.92 27.51
N ASP A 10 -5.13 37.14 28.36
CA ASP A 10 -5.01 35.67 28.34
C ASP A 10 -5.26 35.09 26.93
N GLU A 11 -5.98 35.84 26.10
CA GLU A 11 -6.18 35.64 24.66
C GLU A 11 -4.87 35.72 23.85
N ASP A 12 -4.00 36.71 24.09
CA ASP A 12 -2.71 36.87 23.42
C ASP A 12 -1.73 35.73 23.77
N ILE A 13 -1.77 35.26 25.02
CA ILE A 13 -0.97 34.11 25.48
C ILE A 13 -1.47 32.83 24.80
N PHE A 14 -2.78 32.60 24.79
CA PHE A 14 -3.40 31.45 24.14
C PHE A 14 -3.18 31.45 22.62
N LEU A 15 -3.26 32.61 21.97
CA LEU A 15 -2.99 32.75 20.53
C LEU A 15 -1.55 32.34 20.22
N LYS A 16 -0.60 32.82 21.03
CA LYS A 16 0.82 32.50 20.88
C LYS A 16 1.12 31.02 21.11
N GLU A 17 0.50 30.40 22.11
CA GLU A 17 0.62 28.96 22.35
C GLU A 17 0.05 28.12 21.20
N SER A 18 -1.08 28.56 20.62
CA SER A 18 -1.70 27.93 19.45
C SER A 18 -0.82 28.07 18.20
N GLU A 19 -0.25 29.25 17.96
CA GLU A 19 0.70 29.49 16.85
C GLU A 19 1.97 28.64 16.99
N ASP A 20 2.52 28.54 18.21
CA ASP A 20 3.69 27.69 18.48
C ASP A 20 3.37 26.20 18.29
N PHE A 21 2.15 25.77 18.62
CA PHE A 21 1.69 24.40 18.37
C PHE A 21 1.53 24.11 16.88
N LEU A 22 0.93 25.03 16.11
CA LEU A 22 0.81 24.93 14.66
C LEU A 22 2.18 24.85 13.99
N LYS A 23 3.13 25.71 14.38
CA LYS A 23 4.51 25.66 13.88
C LYS A 23 5.19 24.33 14.13
N LYS A 24 4.97 23.74 15.32
CA LYS A 24 5.52 22.42 15.66
C LYS A 24 4.88 21.31 14.83
N MET A 25 3.58 21.39 14.57
CA MET A 25 2.89 20.45 13.70
C MET A 25 3.38 20.55 12.25
N GLU A 26 3.50 21.77 11.72
CA GLU A 26 4.02 22.01 10.37
C GLU A 26 5.46 21.50 10.21
N ALA A 27 6.33 21.79 11.18
CA ALA A 27 7.71 21.28 11.17
C ALA A 27 7.76 19.74 11.25
N LYS A 28 6.85 19.11 12.00
CA LYS A 28 6.77 17.65 12.09
C LYS A 28 6.24 17.02 10.81
N ILE A 29 5.28 17.66 10.14
CA ILE A 29 4.80 17.26 8.81
C ILE A 29 5.94 17.34 7.81
N GLU A 30 6.68 18.44 7.78
CA GLU A 30 7.82 18.63 6.86
C GLU A 30 8.95 17.62 7.12
N GLU A 31 9.21 17.27 8.39
CA GLU A 31 10.17 16.23 8.76
C GLU A 31 9.71 14.84 8.27
N LEU A 32 8.43 14.49 8.49
CA LEU A 32 7.85 13.22 8.03
C LEU A 32 7.80 13.14 6.49
N GLU A 33 7.51 14.25 5.81
CA GLU A 33 7.58 14.34 4.37
C GLU A 33 9.02 14.13 3.89
N LYS A 34 10.01 14.81 4.48
CA LYS A 34 11.43 14.59 4.14
C LYS A 34 11.90 13.18 4.40
N GLU A 35 11.52 12.56 5.52
CA GLU A 35 11.81 11.16 5.80
C GLU A 35 11.18 10.23 4.75
N SER A 36 9.97 10.54 4.27
CA SER A 36 9.32 9.78 3.20
C SER A 36 9.92 10.01 1.80
N PHE A 37 10.57 11.17 1.57
CA PHE A 37 11.19 11.55 0.30
C PHE A 37 12.69 11.21 0.19
N GLN A 38 13.39 10.97 1.29
CA GLN A 38 14.82 10.58 1.27
C GLN A 38 15.04 9.09 0.99
N GLU A 39 13.99 8.27 1.03
CA GLU A 39 13.97 6.97 0.36
C GLU A 39 13.47 7.16 -1.08
N GLU A 40 14.24 7.85 -1.93
CA GLU A 40 14.19 7.60 -3.38
C GLU A 40 14.78 6.20 -3.64
N ASN A 41 14.10 5.16 -3.12
CA ASN A 41 14.17 3.86 -3.74
C ASN A 41 13.54 4.07 -5.12
N GLU A 42 14.35 3.98 -6.18
CA GLU A 42 13.84 3.96 -7.55
C GLU A 42 12.57 3.10 -7.58
N ILE A 43 11.46 3.72 -7.96
CA ILE A 43 10.16 3.05 -7.95
C ILE A 43 10.29 1.88 -8.91
N PHE A 44 10.20 0.67 -8.35
CA PHE A 44 10.30 -0.55 -9.14
C PHE A 44 9.12 -0.64 -10.11
N GLU A 45 9.43 -0.61 -11.40
CA GLU A 45 8.46 -0.69 -12.49
C GLU A 45 8.88 -1.81 -13.45
N TRP A 46 8.01 -2.81 -13.65
CA TRP A 46 8.36 -4.05 -14.37
C TRP A 46 8.85 -3.81 -15.80
N ASP A 47 8.27 -2.85 -16.50
CA ASP A 47 8.64 -2.45 -17.86
C ASP A 47 10.01 -1.74 -17.93
N LYS A 48 10.42 -1.05 -16.87
CA LYS A 48 11.75 -0.41 -16.77
C LYS A 48 12.84 -1.39 -16.39
N GLU A 49 12.53 -2.31 -15.48
CA GLU A 49 13.48 -3.32 -14.98
C GLU A 49 13.68 -4.47 -15.97
N PHE A 50 12.65 -4.76 -16.78
CA PHE A 50 12.67 -5.81 -17.79
C PHE A 50 12.23 -5.29 -19.16
N PRO A 51 12.95 -4.32 -19.77
CA PRO A 51 12.58 -3.73 -21.05
C PRO A 51 12.59 -4.75 -22.20
N GLN A 52 13.33 -5.85 -22.06
CA GLN A 52 13.32 -6.97 -23.00
C GLN A 52 12.01 -7.76 -23.04
N LEU A 53 11.11 -7.54 -22.09
CA LEU A 53 9.77 -8.13 -22.03
C LEU A 53 8.69 -7.19 -22.55
N CYS A 54 9.06 -6.08 -23.20
CA CYS A 54 8.12 -5.15 -23.81
C CYS A 54 8.00 -5.39 -25.33
N ASP A 55 6.80 -5.19 -25.86
CA ASP A 55 6.52 -5.26 -27.30
C ASP A 55 7.16 -4.09 -28.07
N GLU A 56 7.00 -4.08 -29.40
CA GLU A 56 7.50 -3.01 -30.27
C GLU A 56 6.91 -1.63 -29.99
N ASN A 57 5.78 -1.55 -29.28
CA ASN A 57 5.12 -0.33 -28.86
C ASN A 57 5.51 0.09 -27.42
N GLY A 58 6.34 -0.69 -26.74
CA GLY A 58 6.77 -0.45 -25.36
C GLY A 58 5.79 -0.95 -24.29
N ASN A 59 4.81 -1.77 -24.62
CA ASN A 59 3.89 -2.37 -23.64
C ASN A 59 4.52 -3.62 -23.02
N PHE A 60 4.44 -3.74 -21.70
CA PHE A 60 4.91 -4.92 -20.98
C PHE A 60 4.09 -6.17 -21.34
N GLU A 61 4.74 -7.19 -21.91
CA GLU A 61 4.10 -8.43 -22.36
C GLU A 61 3.96 -9.49 -21.25
N GLY A 62 4.62 -9.29 -20.10
CA GLY A 62 4.57 -10.21 -18.97
C GLY A 62 5.65 -11.30 -19.00
N PHE A 63 5.61 -12.16 -17.99
CA PHE A 63 6.52 -13.28 -17.79
C PHE A 63 5.92 -14.59 -18.30
N ASP A 64 6.75 -15.43 -18.92
CA ASP A 64 6.34 -16.80 -19.30
C ASP A 64 6.04 -17.69 -18.09
N ILE A 65 6.74 -17.46 -16.96
CA ILE A 65 6.55 -18.24 -15.74
C ILE A 65 6.64 -17.31 -14.53
N VAL A 66 5.59 -17.33 -13.70
CA VAL A 66 5.60 -16.73 -12.36
C VAL A 66 5.52 -17.88 -11.35
N MET A 67 6.47 -17.94 -10.44
CA MET A 67 6.52 -18.99 -9.43
C MET A 67 6.92 -18.43 -8.07
N GLY A 68 6.46 -19.07 -6.99
CA GLY A 68 6.77 -18.58 -5.66
C GLY A 68 6.01 -19.25 -4.52
N ASN A 69 6.34 -18.78 -3.31
CA ASN A 69 5.67 -19.16 -2.08
C ASN A 69 5.15 -17.88 -1.42
N PRO A 70 3.92 -17.43 -1.77
CA PRO A 70 3.38 -16.18 -1.24
C PRO A 70 3.22 -16.25 0.29
N PRO A 71 3.21 -15.09 0.99
CA PRO A 71 3.04 -15.08 2.45
C PRO A 71 1.67 -15.62 2.88
N TYR A 72 1.59 -16.24 4.07
CA TYR A 72 0.37 -16.85 4.59
C TYR A 72 -0.21 -16.07 5.77
N ILE A 73 -0.65 -14.84 5.51
CA ILE A 73 -1.29 -13.97 6.50
C ILE A 73 -2.80 -14.06 6.34
N ASP A 74 -3.50 -14.37 7.43
CA ASP A 74 -4.96 -14.45 7.41
C ASP A 74 -5.65 -13.08 7.40
N SER A 75 -6.92 -13.09 7.01
CA SER A 75 -7.78 -11.90 6.98
C SER A 75 -7.80 -11.12 8.30
N GLU A 76 -7.89 -11.80 9.44
CA GLU A 76 -8.01 -11.17 10.76
C GLU A 76 -6.73 -10.43 11.16
N SER A 77 -5.58 -11.05 10.92
CA SER A 77 -4.26 -10.48 11.15
C SER A 77 -4.04 -9.23 10.30
N MET A 78 -4.45 -9.25 9.03
CA MET A 78 -4.40 -8.08 8.18
C MET A 78 -5.31 -6.94 8.67
N VAL A 79 -6.54 -7.24 9.12
CA VAL A 79 -7.45 -6.22 9.66
C VAL A 79 -6.86 -5.57 10.92
N LYS A 80 -6.21 -6.34 11.79
CA LYS A 80 -5.63 -5.84 13.05
C LYS A 80 -4.34 -5.05 12.86
N LYS A 81 -3.43 -5.51 11.98
CA LYS A 81 -2.07 -4.96 11.86
C LYS A 81 -1.84 -4.11 10.61
N ASN A 82 -2.57 -4.37 9.53
CA ASN A 82 -2.28 -3.84 8.19
C ASN A 82 -3.55 -3.32 7.49
N LYS A 83 -4.44 -2.65 8.23
CA LYS A 83 -5.77 -2.27 7.74
C LYS A 83 -5.72 -1.42 6.47
N ILE A 84 -4.84 -0.42 6.42
CA ILE A 84 -4.70 0.48 5.26
C ILE A 84 -4.29 -0.30 4.01
N ILE A 85 -3.26 -1.14 4.13
CA ILE A 85 -2.76 -1.98 3.05
C ILE A 85 -3.87 -2.94 2.57
N ARG A 86 -4.60 -3.56 3.50
CA ARG A 86 -5.71 -4.46 3.17
C ARG A 86 -6.80 -3.77 2.36
N GLU A 87 -7.23 -2.57 2.77
CA GLU A 87 -8.25 -1.81 2.03
C GLU A 87 -7.74 -1.36 0.66
N HIS A 88 -6.46 -0.99 0.56
CA HIS A 88 -5.83 -0.67 -0.72
C HIS A 88 -5.85 -1.88 -1.66
N ILE A 89 -5.41 -3.06 -1.20
CA ILE A 89 -5.45 -4.29 -1.98
C ILE A 89 -6.88 -4.61 -2.42
N LYS A 90 -7.83 -4.59 -1.46
CA LYS A 90 -9.25 -4.86 -1.73
C LYS A 90 -9.87 -3.94 -2.77
N LYS A 91 -9.45 -2.67 -2.80
CA LYS A 91 -9.94 -1.68 -3.77
C LYS A 91 -9.40 -1.95 -5.18
N ASN A 92 -8.17 -2.43 -5.30
CA ASN A 92 -7.49 -2.58 -6.58
C ASN A 92 -7.59 -3.99 -7.16
N TYR A 93 -7.81 -5.02 -6.34
CA TYR A 93 -7.79 -6.43 -6.73
C TYR A 93 -9.18 -7.08 -6.63
N LYS A 94 -9.68 -7.59 -7.76
CA LYS A 94 -11.00 -8.17 -7.96
C LYS A 94 -11.19 -9.53 -7.29
N LEU A 95 -10.14 -10.35 -7.16
CA LEU A 95 -10.17 -11.67 -6.53
C LEU A 95 -10.29 -11.57 -5.00
N THR A 96 -9.93 -10.43 -4.42
CA THR A 96 -9.88 -10.22 -2.96
C THR A 96 -11.26 -9.91 -2.34
N LYS A 97 -12.19 -10.87 -2.45
CA LYS A 97 -13.57 -10.73 -1.95
C LYS A 97 -13.78 -11.39 -0.58
N GLY A 98 -14.52 -10.69 0.28
CA GLY A 98 -14.91 -11.21 1.60
C GLY A 98 -13.72 -11.40 2.55
N ASN A 99 -13.68 -12.55 3.23
CA ASN A 99 -12.68 -12.86 4.26
C ASN A 99 -11.46 -13.59 3.67
N TRP A 100 -10.74 -12.92 2.76
CA TRP A 100 -9.58 -13.46 2.05
C TRP A 100 -8.26 -13.34 2.83
N ASP A 101 -7.39 -14.32 2.64
CA ASP A 101 -6.00 -14.39 3.12
C ASP A 101 -5.05 -13.77 2.07
N ILE A 102 -3.91 -13.21 2.49
CA ILE A 102 -3.07 -12.34 1.63
C ILE A 102 -2.62 -12.97 0.31
N TYR A 103 -2.40 -14.30 0.29
CA TYR A 103 -1.97 -15.01 -0.91
C TYR A 103 -2.98 -14.92 -2.07
N ILE A 104 -4.25 -14.60 -1.79
CA ILE A 104 -5.25 -14.33 -2.84
C ILE A 104 -4.89 -13.08 -3.64
N GLY A 105 -4.36 -12.05 -2.99
CA GLY A 105 -3.87 -10.85 -3.69
C GLY A 105 -2.64 -11.16 -4.56
N PHE A 106 -1.78 -12.08 -4.12
CA PHE A 106 -0.63 -12.53 -4.90
C PHE A 106 -1.03 -13.32 -6.15
N PHE A 107 -2.11 -14.11 -6.09
CA PHE A 107 -2.65 -14.75 -7.30
C PHE A 107 -3.01 -13.71 -8.36
N GLU A 108 -3.73 -12.64 -7.97
CA GLU A 108 -4.14 -11.61 -8.93
C GLU A 108 -2.95 -10.82 -9.47
N LEU A 109 -2.01 -10.44 -8.59
CA LEU A 109 -0.76 -9.82 -9.02
C LEU A 109 -0.02 -10.71 -10.03
N ALA A 110 0.12 -12.01 -9.73
CA ALA A 110 0.79 -12.95 -10.63
C ALA A 110 0.07 -13.06 -11.98
N PHE A 111 -1.26 -13.16 -12.00
CA PHE A 111 -2.00 -13.19 -13.26
C PHE A 111 -1.83 -11.92 -14.09
N ASN A 112 -1.73 -10.75 -13.46
CA ASN A 112 -1.45 -9.49 -14.15
C ASN A 112 -0.02 -9.40 -14.69
N LEU A 113 0.89 -10.24 -14.18
CA LEU A 113 2.29 -10.28 -14.60
C LEU A 113 2.58 -11.39 -15.61
N LEU A 114 1.66 -12.33 -15.83
CA LEU A 114 1.87 -13.40 -16.81
C LEU A 114 1.63 -12.89 -18.23
N SER A 115 2.42 -13.42 -19.16
CA SER A 115 2.10 -13.33 -20.58
C SER A 115 0.87 -14.17 -20.93
N GLU A 116 0.30 -13.97 -22.12
CA GLU A 116 -0.95 -14.61 -22.56
C GLU A 116 -0.95 -16.15 -22.39
N ASN A 117 0.22 -16.79 -22.54
CA ASN A 117 0.39 -18.23 -22.42
C ASN A 117 1.30 -18.64 -21.25
N GLY A 118 1.47 -17.73 -20.28
CA GLY A 118 2.35 -17.94 -19.14
C GLY A 118 1.81 -18.96 -18.13
N PHE A 119 2.70 -19.52 -17.32
CA PHE A 119 2.37 -20.49 -16.28
C PHE A 119 2.59 -19.92 -14.88
N LEU A 120 1.61 -20.15 -14.00
CA LEU A 120 1.70 -19.84 -12.58
C LEU A 120 1.96 -21.10 -11.75
N SER A 121 2.95 -21.07 -10.86
CA SER A 121 3.21 -22.13 -9.89
C SER A 121 3.43 -21.58 -8.48
N PHE A 122 2.40 -21.65 -7.65
CA PHE A 122 2.48 -21.22 -6.24
C PHE A 122 2.31 -22.37 -5.26
N ILE A 123 3.11 -22.32 -4.19
CA ILE A 123 2.86 -23.10 -2.98
C ILE A 123 1.91 -22.30 -2.10
N THR A 124 0.68 -22.79 -1.90
CA THR A 124 -0.36 -22.08 -1.12
C THR A 124 -1.10 -23.02 -0.17
N PRO A 125 -1.74 -22.49 0.88
CA PRO A 125 -2.73 -23.25 1.64
C PRO A 125 -3.90 -23.66 0.74
N ASP A 126 -4.52 -24.80 1.01
CA ASP A 126 -5.62 -25.38 0.22
C ASP A 126 -6.99 -24.71 0.46
N LYS A 127 -7.10 -23.80 1.43
CA LYS A 127 -8.38 -23.19 1.85
C LYS A 127 -9.16 -22.57 0.69
N TRP A 128 -8.48 -21.97 -0.28
CA TRP A 128 -9.12 -21.34 -1.45
C TRP A 128 -9.83 -22.35 -2.35
N LEU A 129 -9.59 -23.67 -2.21
CA LEU A 129 -10.33 -24.71 -2.94
C LEU A 129 -11.77 -24.85 -2.44
N SER A 130 -12.01 -24.63 -1.15
CA SER A 130 -13.30 -24.92 -0.49
C SER A 130 -14.01 -23.68 0.08
N LYS A 131 -13.27 -22.63 0.46
CA LYS A 131 -13.85 -21.43 1.08
C LYS A 131 -14.46 -20.48 0.03
N SER A 132 -15.41 -19.68 0.50
CA SER A 132 -16.16 -18.71 -0.33
C SER A 132 -15.27 -17.60 -0.88
N PHE A 133 -14.25 -17.16 -0.14
CA PHE A 133 -13.32 -16.14 -0.64
C PHE A 133 -12.51 -16.61 -1.86
N GLY A 134 -12.35 -17.93 -2.05
CA GLY A 134 -11.67 -18.49 -3.23
C GLY A 134 -12.58 -18.68 -4.45
N LEU A 135 -13.87 -18.32 -4.38
CA LEU A 135 -14.82 -18.56 -5.47
C LEU A 135 -14.42 -17.85 -6.76
N GLU A 136 -13.95 -16.61 -6.67
CA GLU A 136 -13.55 -15.84 -7.86
C GLU A 136 -12.27 -16.37 -8.49
N LEU A 137 -11.34 -16.89 -7.67
CA LEU A 137 -10.10 -17.51 -8.15
C LEU A 137 -10.34 -18.82 -8.91
N ARG A 138 -11.47 -19.50 -8.64
CA ARG A 138 -11.83 -20.78 -9.28
C ARG A 138 -12.65 -20.64 -10.56
N LYS A 139 -12.96 -19.41 -10.99
CA LYS A 139 -13.70 -19.12 -12.22
C LYS A 139 -12.74 -18.86 -13.36
#